data_AF-A0A7S4M917-F1
#
_entry.id   AF-A0A7S4M917-F1
#
_cell.length_a   1.000
_cell.length_b   1.000
_cell.length_c   1.000
_cell.angle_alpha   90.00
_cell.angle_beta   90.00
_cell.angle_gamma   90.00
#
_symmetry.space_group_name_H-M   'P 1'
#
loop_
_entity.id
_entity.type
_entity.pdbx_description
1 polymer ?
#
loop_
_entity_poly.entity_id
_entity_poly.type
_entity_poly.pdbx_seq_one_letter_code
_entity_poly.pdbx_strand_id
1 'polypeptide(L)'
;MSQKVATTVRAPRPLRDNQRGSNEGKAVAQPTGRALILALNEGDQTASLLFEDPAPQPFPLSPTAGGRKRRLNKSFLLVPHFGLRKDVNSVEDNAEEEDVPVSSLTKLLSFESGDSSPQSDAQSAKEHADALLRLQDFSSAASFYEEALSLTSVLSIGSAIVLNRSGRAVVADVDCIDEEEGMGGRCSIDVTYLSLDAADSEEEEGTVLEKEVLLCLSSDSGNDKSPSLQERILLNLSRCLLRLAEIDVAGKRAMHRPAEYRRAAVLGCTLALTSASFRTLGWGGPTSSPATGSTTEEKALILRAAAFSDLPGKSKNAQADLRRSLKINPGCAQAKRMSRDLNFRDARRKRTDKKLSKEVCRWVQRATDAAEGRGAGT
;
A
#
# COMPACT_ATOMS: atom_id res chain seq x y z
N MET A 1 -2.25 -16.51 35.97
CA MET A 1 -1.74 -16.43 34.60
C MET A 1 -2.73 -15.58 33.81
N SER A 2 -2.52 -14.27 33.73
CA SER A 2 -3.45 -13.36 33.04
C SER A 2 -3.24 -13.46 31.54
N GLN A 3 -4.29 -13.83 30.80
CA GLN A 3 -4.30 -13.77 29.34
C GLN A 3 -4.26 -12.30 28.91
N LYS A 4 -3.22 -11.93 28.17
CA LYS A 4 -3.16 -10.64 27.47
C LYS A 4 -4.10 -10.69 26.27
N VAL A 5 -5.25 -10.01 26.35
CA VAL A 5 -6.14 -9.81 25.21
C VAL A 5 -5.77 -8.46 24.56
N ALA A 6 -5.21 -8.50 23.36
CA ALA A 6 -4.97 -7.27 22.59
C ALA A 6 -6.31 -6.70 22.12
N THR A 7 -6.71 -5.55 22.65
CA THR A 7 -7.91 -4.81 22.21
C THR A 7 -7.48 -3.42 21.75
N THR A 8 -7.91 -3.00 20.56
CA THR A 8 -7.67 -1.65 20.06
C THR A 8 -8.61 -0.70 20.78
N VAL A 9 -8.08 0.33 21.45
CA VAL A 9 -8.93 1.31 22.13
C VAL A 9 -8.54 2.72 21.72
N ARG A 10 -9.55 3.56 21.56
CA ARG A 10 -9.37 4.99 21.35
C ARG A 10 -9.23 5.67 22.71
N ALA A 11 -8.04 6.16 23.03
CA ALA A 11 -7.85 7.01 24.20
C ALA A 11 -8.71 8.29 24.07
N PRO A 12 -9.31 8.78 25.17
CA PRO A 12 -9.99 10.07 25.16
C PRO A 12 -9.01 11.16 24.72
N ARG A 13 -9.50 12.11 23.92
CA ARG A 13 -8.69 13.30 23.59
C ARG A 13 -8.28 13.96 24.91
N PRO A 14 -7.00 14.37 25.10
CA PRO A 14 -6.65 15.16 26.27
C PRO A 14 -7.59 16.36 26.33
N LEU A 15 -8.28 16.48 27.46
CA LEU A 15 -9.17 17.59 27.75
C LEU A 15 -8.38 18.88 27.54
N ARG A 16 -8.87 19.74 26.63
CA ARG A 16 -8.32 21.08 26.47
C ARG A 16 -8.56 21.81 27.79
N ASP A 17 -7.53 21.85 28.64
CA ASP A 17 -7.50 22.83 29.70
C ASP A 17 -7.55 24.19 29.04
N ASN A 18 -8.64 24.89 29.34
CA ASN A 18 -8.97 26.20 28.81
C ASN A 18 -8.08 27.26 29.47
N GLN A 19 -6.75 27.13 29.33
CA GLN A 19 -5.81 28.17 29.72
C GLN A 19 -5.80 29.24 28.64
N ARG A 20 -6.55 30.31 28.89
CA ARG A 20 -6.39 31.60 28.22
C ARG A 20 -4.96 32.09 28.42
N GLY A 21 -4.25 32.30 27.31
CA GLY A 21 -3.23 33.35 27.26
C GLY A 21 -1.80 32.88 27.03
N SER A 22 -1.47 32.48 25.80
CA SER A 22 -0.29 32.99 25.09
C SER A 22 -0.38 32.63 23.61
N ASN A 23 -0.09 33.60 22.75
CA ASN A 23 -0.11 33.49 21.28
C ASN A 23 1.11 32.70 20.77
N GLU A 24 1.30 31.46 21.22
CA GLU A 24 2.16 30.50 20.54
C GLU A 24 1.28 29.38 20.01
N GLY A 25 0.96 29.44 18.72
CA GLY A 25 0.28 28.37 18.00
C GLY A 25 1.17 27.14 17.88
N LYS A 26 1.42 26.44 19.00
CA LYS A 26 1.87 25.05 18.97
C LYS A 26 0.72 24.24 18.40
N ALA A 27 0.87 23.82 17.15
CA ALA A 27 0.05 22.76 16.59
C ALA A 27 0.19 21.53 17.50
N VAL A 28 -0.83 21.27 18.33
CA VAL A 28 -0.89 20.06 19.13
C VAL A 28 -0.98 18.90 18.14
N ALA A 29 0.12 18.16 18.02
CA ALA A 29 0.16 16.94 17.23
C ALA A 29 -0.94 16.03 17.77
N GLN A 30 -1.93 15.71 16.94
CA GLN A 30 -2.86 14.65 17.31
C GLN A 30 -2.02 13.37 17.48
N PRO A 31 -2.20 12.61 18.58
CA PRO A 31 -1.59 11.29 18.68
C PRO A 31 -2.15 10.47 17.52
N THR A 32 -1.29 10.23 16.53
CA THR A 32 -1.56 9.43 15.32
C THR A 32 -1.05 8.00 15.52
N GLY A 33 -0.72 7.64 16.76
CA GLY A 33 -0.25 6.32 17.15
C GLY A 33 -1.41 5.40 17.53
N ARG A 34 -1.22 4.11 17.27
CA ARG A 34 -2.11 3.04 17.71
C ARG A 34 -1.81 2.77 19.18
N ALA A 35 -2.76 2.96 20.10
CA ALA A 35 -2.58 2.55 21.49
C ALA A 35 -3.00 1.09 21.66
N LEU A 36 -2.06 0.23 22.05
CA LEU A 36 -2.32 -1.11 22.55
C LEU A 36 -2.43 -1.08 24.06
N ILE A 37 -3.39 -1.81 24.62
CA ILE A 37 -3.42 -2.08 26.06
C ILE A 37 -2.45 -3.23 26.34
N LEU A 38 -1.38 -2.98 27.07
CA LEU A 38 -0.37 -3.99 27.39
C LEU A 38 -0.72 -4.86 28.59
N ALA A 39 -1.40 -4.26 29.57
CA ALA A 39 -1.76 -4.90 30.82
C ALA A 39 -2.99 -4.21 31.42
N LEU A 40 -3.90 -5.03 31.94
CA LEU A 40 -4.96 -4.59 32.85
C LEU A 40 -4.42 -4.81 34.26
N ASN A 41 -4.23 -3.73 35.01
CA ASN A 41 -3.87 -3.84 36.41
C ASN A 41 -5.17 -3.98 37.22
N GLU A 42 -5.57 -5.24 37.49
CA GLU A 42 -6.85 -5.56 38.14
C GLU A 42 -7.00 -4.91 39.53
N GLY A 43 -5.88 -4.63 40.22
CA GLY A 43 -5.89 -3.95 41.52
C GLY A 43 -6.26 -2.47 41.42
N ASP A 44 -5.79 -1.79 40.37
CA ASP A 44 -5.88 -0.32 40.25
C ASP A 44 -6.94 0.15 39.23
N GLN A 45 -7.60 -0.78 38.53
CA GLN A 45 -8.51 -0.50 37.40
C GLN A 45 -7.88 0.41 36.32
N THR A 46 -6.56 0.32 36.16
CA THR A 46 -5.80 1.04 35.14
C THR A 46 -5.37 0.10 34.02
N ALA A 47 -5.26 0.66 32.83
CA ALA A 47 -4.71 0.02 31.65
C ALA A 47 -3.49 0.82 31.20
N SER A 48 -2.34 0.16 31.10
CA SER A 48 -1.13 0.79 30.54
C SER A 48 -1.22 0.76 29.01
N LEU A 49 -1.21 1.95 28.40
CA LEU A 49 -1.23 2.12 26.96
C LEU A 49 0.19 2.14 26.39
N LEU A 50 0.47 1.26 25.44
CA LEU A 50 1.65 1.32 24.60
C LEU A 50 1.26 1.84 23.22
N PHE A 51 1.89 2.94 22.81
CA PHE A 51 1.74 3.41 21.44
C PHE A 51 2.61 2.56 20.51
N GLU A 52 1.98 1.66 19.74
CA GLU A 52 2.64 0.86 18.72
C GLU A 52 3.04 1.70 17.50
N ASP A 53 4.09 1.25 16.82
CA ASP A 53 4.41 1.72 15.48
C ASP A 53 3.17 1.55 14.59
N PRO A 54 2.65 2.62 13.95
CA PRO A 54 1.52 2.51 13.02
C PRO A 54 1.89 1.80 11.71
N ALA A 55 2.99 1.05 11.66
CA ALA A 55 3.23 0.05 10.63
C ALA A 55 2.11 -1.00 10.65
N PRO A 56 1.49 -1.31 9.49
CA PRO A 56 0.53 -2.40 9.44
C PRO A 56 1.19 -3.72 9.86
N GLN A 57 0.44 -4.53 10.61
CA GLN A 57 0.88 -5.84 11.09
C GLN A 57 0.19 -6.96 10.31
N PRO A 58 0.91 -8.04 9.95
CA PRO A 58 0.32 -9.12 9.18
C PRO A 58 -0.65 -9.91 10.07
N PHE A 59 -1.78 -10.33 9.49
CA PHE A 59 -2.61 -11.32 10.15
C PHE A 59 -1.95 -12.69 10.03
N PRO A 60 -1.83 -13.46 11.13
CA PRO A 60 -1.35 -14.83 11.04
C PRO A 60 -2.39 -15.65 10.26
N LEU A 61 -2.10 -15.89 8.98
CA LEU A 61 -2.92 -16.79 8.18
C LEU A 61 -2.66 -18.21 8.65
N SER A 62 -3.70 -18.91 9.09
CA SER A 62 -3.59 -20.34 9.34
C SER A 62 -3.21 -21.05 8.04
N PRO A 63 -2.17 -21.90 8.03
CA PRO A 63 -1.83 -22.67 6.85
C PRO A 63 -3.05 -23.52 6.46
N THR A 64 -3.51 -23.37 5.21
CA THR A 64 -4.56 -24.22 4.65
C THR A 64 -4.00 -25.63 4.48
N ALA A 65 -4.41 -26.56 5.34
CA ALA A 65 -3.99 -27.96 5.24
C ALA A 65 -4.75 -28.67 4.09
N GLY A 66 -4.02 -29.09 3.05
CA GLY A 66 -4.37 -30.24 2.20
C GLY A 66 -5.53 -30.11 1.22
N GLY A 67 -5.46 -29.21 0.23
CA GLY A 67 -6.43 -29.19 -0.88
C GLY A 67 -5.86 -28.61 -2.19
N ARG A 68 -6.55 -28.83 -3.32
CA ARG A 68 -6.21 -28.28 -4.66
C ARG A 68 -6.22 -26.73 -4.75
N LYS A 69 -6.57 -26.06 -3.66
CA LYS A 69 -6.64 -24.59 -3.54
C LYS A 69 -5.65 -24.18 -2.47
N ARG A 70 -4.69 -23.33 -2.84
CA ARG A 70 -3.63 -22.86 -1.96
C ARG A 70 -3.67 -21.34 -1.86
N ARG A 71 -3.45 -20.80 -0.66
CA ARG A 71 -3.23 -19.37 -0.47
C ARG A 71 -1.75 -19.07 -0.72
N LEU A 72 -1.45 -17.89 -1.26
CA LEU A 72 -0.07 -17.45 -1.40
C LEU A 72 0.57 -17.39 -0.01
N ASN A 73 1.72 -18.03 0.16
CA ASN A 73 2.46 -18.12 1.42
C ASN A 73 3.20 -16.82 1.79
N LYS A 74 2.52 -15.67 1.70
CA LYS A 74 3.06 -14.35 2.00
C LYS A 74 2.27 -13.70 3.13
N SER A 75 2.97 -13.25 4.18
CA SER A 75 2.39 -12.49 5.29
C SER A 75 1.84 -11.13 4.87
N PHE A 76 2.29 -10.61 3.72
CA PHE A 76 1.71 -9.47 3.01
C PHE A 76 1.88 -9.63 1.49
N LEU A 77 0.84 -9.31 0.73
CA LEU A 77 0.91 -9.28 -0.73
C LEU A 77 1.49 -7.96 -1.23
N LEU A 78 1.18 -6.83 -0.58
CA LEU A 78 1.55 -5.48 -1.03
C LEU A 78 2.15 -4.60 0.05
N VAL A 79 1.64 -4.66 1.28
CA VAL A 79 2.05 -3.78 2.37
C VAL A 79 3.49 -4.09 2.77
N PRO A 80 4.38 -3.07 2.82
CA PRO A 80 5.75 -3.29 3.26
C PRO A 80 5.78 -3.68 4.74
N HIS A 81 6.49 -4.76 5.04
CA HIS A 81 6.76 -5.15 6.42
C HIS A 81 8.03 -4.47 6.91
N PHE A 82 7.87 -3.52 7.82
CA PHE A 82 8.99 -2.97 8.57
C PHE A 82 9.23 -3.91 9.75
N GLY A 83 10.27 -4.73 9.65
CA GLY A 83 10.69 -5.51 10.81
C GLY A 83 10.90 -4.57 11.98
N LEU A 84 10.47 -4.97 13.18
CA LEU A 84 10.78 -4.29 14.43
C LEU A 84 12.30 -4.30 14.59
N ARG A 85 12.98 -3.35 13.95
CA ARG A 85 14.37 -3.05 14.25
C ARG A 85 14.35 -2.53 15.67
N LYS A 86 14.63 -3.41 16.63
CA LYS A 86 15.22 -2.99 17.89
C LYS A 86 16.51 -2.29 17.48
N ASP A 87 16.46 -0.98 17.31
CA ASP A 87 17.68 -0.21 17.14
C ASP A 87 18.50 -0.46 18.40
N VAL A 88 19.53 -1.30 18.28
CA VAL A 88 20.38 -1.75 19.39
C VAL A 88 21.09 -0.56 20.08
N ASN A 89 21.02 0.63 19.46
CA ASN A 89 21.58 1.89 19.95
C ASN A 89 20.53 2.98 20.24
N SER A 90 19.22 2.72 20.15
CA SER A 90 18.25 3.69 20.69
C SER A 90 18.33 3.59 22.20
N VAL A 91 19.13 4.49 22.79
CA VAL A 91 19.06 4.89 24.20
C VAL A 91 17.60 4.90 24.59
N GLU A 92 17.25 4.15 25.63
CA GLU A 92 15.92 4.00 26.23
C GLU A 92 15.04 5.24 26.03
N ASP A 93 14.37 5.31 24.86
CA ASP A 93 13.29 6.24 24.64
C ASP A 93 12.19 5.66 25.52
N ASN A 94 12.04 6.25 26.70
CA ASN A 94 10.90 6.06 27.59
C ASN A 94 9.65 6.23 26.74
N ALA A 95 9.15 5.14 26.15
CA ALA A 95 7.81 5.10 25.62
C ALA A 95 6.94 5.47 26.81
N GLU A 96 6.35 6.66 26.75
CA GLU A 96 5.47 7.16 27.81
C GLU A 96 4.30 6.17 27.92
N GLU A 97 4.43 5.23 28.87
CA GLU A 97 3.33 4.37 29.28
C GLU A 97 2.33 5.29 29.98
N GLU A 98 1.24 5.60 29.28
CA GLU A 98 0.15 6.38 29.85
C GLU A 98 -0.85 5.40 30.46
N ASP A 99 -0.98 5.44 31.79
CA ASP A 99 -2.01 4.68 32.50
C ASP A 99 -3.36 5.37 32.38
N VAL A 100 -4.33 4.66 31.78
CA VAL A 100 -5.67 5.17 31.53
C VAL A 100 -6.68 4.30 32.28
N PRO A 101 -7.68 4.87 32.98
CA PRO A 101 -8.68 4.09 33.69
C PRO A 101 -9.50 3.23 32.72
N VAL A 102 -9.68 1.95 33.05
CA VAL A 102 -10.36 0.96 32.20
C VAL A 102 -11.80 1.38 31.85
N SER A 103 -12.46 2.10 32.76
CA SER A 103 -13.81 2.65 32.55
C SER A 103 -13.89 3.70 31.44
N SER A 104 -12.78 4.34 31.08
CA SER A 104 -12.70 5.30 29.97
C SER A 104 -12.46 4.65 28.61
N LEU A 105 -12.16 3.35 28.60
CA LEU A 105 -11.93 2.56 27.40
C LEU A 105 -13.28 2.14 26.80
N THR A 106 -13.66 2.75 25.69
CA THR A 106 -14.82 2.30 24.91
C THR A 106 -14.35 1.50 23.71
N LYS A 107 -14.95 0.31 23.52
CA LYS A 107 -14.79 -0.46 22.28
C LYS A 107 -15.11 0.44 21.09
N LEU A 108 -14.23 0.44 20.11
CA LEU A 108 -14.38 1.33 18.97
C LEU A 108 -15.41 0.76 17.98
N LEU A 109 -15.49 -0.58 17.92
CA LEU A 109 -16.23 -1.30 16.90
C LEU A 109 -16.93 -2.53 17.47
N SER A 110 -18.06 -2.89 16.88
CA SER A 110 -18.98 -3.93 17.39
C SER A 110 -18.36 -5.34 17.43
N PHE A 111 -17.44 -5.65 16.52
CA PHE A 111 -16.79 -6.96 16.44
C PHE A 111 -15.77 -7.21 17.56
N GLU A 112 -15.32 -6.19 18.29
CA GLU A 112 -14.45 -6.33 19.48
C GLU A 112 -15.17 -7.04 20.64
N SER A 113 -16.43 -7.43 20.44
CA SER A 113 -17.27 -8.15 21.39
C SER A 113 -17.11 -9.67 21.33
N GLY A 114 -16.33 -10.22 20.40
CA GLY A 114 -15.98 -11.65 20.39
C GLY A 114 -17.11 -12.61 19.99
N ASP A 115 -18.32 -12.11 19.73
CA ASP A 115 -19.51 -12.94 19.45
C ASP A 115 -19.64 -13.41 17.99
N SER A 116 -18.77 -12.97 17.07
CA SER A 116 -18.79 -13.42 15.68
C SER A 116 -17.71 -14.49 15.45
N SER A 117 -18.11 -15.76 15.37
CA SER A 117 -17.24 -16.84 14.90
C SER A 117 -16.71 -16.50 13.50
N PRO A 118 -15.40 -16.59 13.24
CA PRO A 118 -14.80 -16.14 11.98
C PRO A 118 -15.03 -17.17 10.88
N GLN A 119 -16.19 -17.13 10.24
CA GLN A 119 -16.19 -17.34 8.79
C GLN A 119 -15.86 -15.98 8.17
N SER A 120 -14.58 -15.58 8.22
CA SER A 120 -14.12 -14.36 7.56
C SER A 120 -14.16 -14.60 6.04
N ASP A 121 -15.26 -14.22 5.41
CA ASP A 121 -15.26 -14.04 3.97
C ASP A 121 -14.53 -12.74 3.60
N ALA A 122 -14.06 -12.65 2.36
CA ALA A 122 -13.32 -11.48 1.90
C ALA A 122 -14.15 -10.17 1.99
N GLN A 123 -15.48 -10.29 1.88
CA GLN A 123 -16.40 -9.15 1.93
C GLN A 123 -16.46 -8.56 3.35
N SER A 124 -16.58 -9.40 4.38
CA SER A 124 -16.61 -8.97 5.78
C SER A 124 -15.29 -8.30 6.19
N ALA A 125 -14.15 -8.88 5.82
CA ALA A 125 -12.84 -8.27 6.07
C ALA A 125 -12.70 -6.91 5.37
N LYS A 126 -13.21 -6.79 4.14
CA LYS A 126 -13.24 -5.52 3.40
C LYS A 126 -14.15 -4.48 4.05
N GLU A 127 -15.34 -4.86 4.53
CA GLU A 127 -16.28 -3.95 5.19
C GLU A 127 -15.73 -3.42 6.52
N HIS A 128 -15.01 -4.29 7.23
CA HIS A 128 -14.26 -3.95 8.41
C HIS A 128 -13.15 -2.94 8.11
N ALA A 129 -12.35 -3.21 7.08
CA ALA A 129 -11.30 -2.28 6.63
C ALA A 129 -11.89 -0.92 6.19
N ASP A 130 -13.06 -0.90 5.55
CA ASP A 130 -13.78 0.33 5.20
C ASP A 130 -14.19 1.12 6.46
N ALA A 131 -14.61 0.44 7.54
CA ALA A 131 -14.95 1.08 8.80
C ALA A 131 -13.73 1.74 9.45
N LEU A 132 -12.60 1.03 9.51
CA LEU A 132 -11.33 1.56 10.01
C LEU A 132 -10.80 2.73 9.15
N LEU A 133 -10.95 2.63 7.83
CA LEU A 133 -10.61 3.71 6.91
C LEU A 133 -11.42 4.99 7.18
N ARG A 134 -12.72 4.87 7.48
CA ARG A 134 -13.57 6.02 7.88
C ARG A 134 -13.13 6.63 9.21
N LEU A 135 -12.59 5.81 10.11
CA LEU A 135 -12.01 6.23 11.40
C LEU A 135 -10.58 6.78 11.27
N GLN A 136 -10.02 6.81 10.06
CA GLN A 136 -8.65 7.23 9.75
C GLN A 136 -7.56 6.35 10.39
N ASP A 137 -7.91 5.12 10.79
CA ASP A 137 -6.92 4.10 11.16
C ASP A 137 -6.44 3.39 9.89
N PHE A 138 -5.57 4.06 9.15
CA PHE A 138 -5.06 3.56 7.87
C PHE A 138 -4.18 2.32 8.02
N SER A 139 -3.56 2.13 9.19
CA SER A 139 -2.67 1.00 9.45
C SER A 139 -3.47 -0.28 9.61
N SER A 140 -4.43 -0.29 10.53
CA SER A 140 -5.31 -1.43 10.75
C SER A 140 -6.16 -1.69 9.50
N ALA A 141 -6.67 -0.63 8.85
CA ALA A 141 -7.40 -0.79 7.58
C ALA A 141 -6.54 -1.49 6.51
N ALA A 142 -5.26 -1.13 6.39
CA ALA A 142 -4.35 -1.79 5.44
C ALA A 142 -4.18 -3.28 5.75
N SER A 143 -4.01 -3.66 7.02
CA SER A 143 -3.94 -5.07 7.43
C SER A 143 -5.21 -5.86 7.06
N PHE A 144 -6.40 -5.31 7.31
CA PHE A 144 -7.65 -6.00 6.96
C PHE A 144 -7.91 -6.05 5.46
N TYR A 145 -7.46 -5.06 4.69
CA TYR A 145 -7.49 -5.16 3.22
C TYR A 145 -6.54 -6.23 2.69
N GLU A 146 -5.37 -6.41 3.31
CA GLU A 146 -4.44 -7.50 2.96
C GLU A 146 -5.04 -8.87 3.27
N GLU A 147 -5.68 -9.01 4.43
CA GLU A 147 -6.43 -10.23 4.76
C GLU A 147 -7.53 -10.49 3.72
N ALA A 148 -8.37 -9.50 3.43
CA ALA A 148 -9.40 -9.60 2.41
C ALA A 148 -8.81 -9.99 1.04
N LEU A 149 -7.66 -9.40 0.67
CA LEU A 149 -6.98 -9.71 -0.58
C LEU A 149 -6.48 -11.15 -0.60
N SER A 150 -5.89 -11.64 0.49
CA SER A 150 -5.44 -13.03 0.64
C SER A 150 -6.59 -14.04 0.52
N LEU A 151 -7.79 -13.67 1.00
CA LEU A 151 -9.01 -14.47 0.89
C LEU A 151 -9.54 -14.51 -0.56
N THR A 152 -9.36 -13.44 -1.34
CA THR A 152 -9.73 -13.40 -2.76
C THR A 152 -8.66 -13.99 -3.71
N SER A 153 -7.40 -14.01 -3.29
CA SER A 153 -6.25 -14.37 -4.12
C SER A 153 -5.85 -15.83 -3.88
N VAL A 154 -6.72 -16.75 -4.28
CA VAL A 154 -6.49 -18.20 -4.16
C VAL A 154 -5.83 -18.73 -5.44
N LEU A 155 -4.69 -19.38 -5.28
CA LEU A 155 -3.98 -20.05 -6.37
C LEU A 155 -4.61 -21.43 -6.60
N SER A 156 -5.00 -21.69 -7.86
CA SER A 156 -5.46 -23.01 -8.31
C SER A 156 -5.13 -23.25 -9.77
N ILE A 157 -5.06 -24.52 -10.17
CA ILE A 157 -4.97 -24.90 -11.58
C ILE A 157 -6.17 -24.33 -12.35
N GLY A 158 -5.92 -23.75 -13.53
CA GLY A 158 -6.89 -23.04 -14.35
C GLY A 158 -7.25 -21.63 -13.85
N SER A 159 -6.56 -21.12 -12.82
CA SER A 159 -6.70 -19.71 -12.42
C SER A 159 -5.78 -18.81 -13.23
N ALA A 160 -6.16 -17.55 -13.39
CA ALA A 160 -5.29 -16.52 -13.94
C ALA A 160 -4.51 -15.82 -12.82
N ILE A 161 -3.23 -15.62 -13.03
CA ILE A 161 -2.33 -14.97 -12.08
C ILE A 161 -1.63 -13.77 -12.70
N VAL A 162 -1.25 -12.80 -11.86
CA VAL A 162 -0.45 -11.64 -12.25
C VAL A 162 0.99 -11.85 -11.77
N LEU A 163 1.93 -11.75 -12.71
CA LEU A 163 3.36 -11.93 -12.52
C LEU A 163 4.11 -10.61 -12.77
N ASN A 164 5.28 -10.46 -12.14
CA ASN A 164 6.21 -9.38 -12.50
C ASN A 164 7.27 -9.90 -13.48
N ARG A 165 7.09 -9.63 -14.77
CA ARG A 165 8.05 -10.01 -15.80
C ARG A 165 8.74 -8.76 -16.35
N SER A 166 10.06 -8.68 -16.17
CA SER A 166 10.88 -7.55 -16.65
C SER A 166 10.37 -6.16 -16.20
N GLY A 167 9.82 -6.08 -14.97
CA GLY A 167 9.28 -4.84 -14.42
C GLY A 167 7.88 -4.45 -14.93
N ARG A 168 7.17 -5.37 -15.59
CA ARG A 168 5.80 -5.20 -16.05
C ARG A 168 4.89 -6.25 -15.42
N ALA A 169 3.64 -5.86 -15.14
CA ALA A 169 2.61 -6.80 -14.72
C ALA A 169 2.09 -7.55 -15.95
N VAL A 170 2.24 -8.87 -15.97
CA VAL A 170 1.79 -9.76 -17.03
C VAL A 170 0.79 -10.76 -16.44
N VAL A 171 -0.25 -11.10 -17.19
CA VAL A 171 -1.21 -12.13 -16.78
C VAL A 171 -0.79 -13.46 -17.39
N ALA A 172 -0.93 -14.54 -16.65
CA ALA A 172 -0.69 -15.88 -17.14
C ALA A 172 -1.73 -16.84 -16.55
N ASP A 173 -2.07 -17.89 -17.29
CA ASP A 173 -2.91 -18.97 -16.81
C ASP A 173 -2.07 -20.05 -16.17
N VAL A 174 -2.60 -20.66 -15.12
CA VAL A 174 -1.91 -21.70 -14.36
C VAL A 174 -2.28 -23.07 -14.92
N ASP A 175 -1.32 -23.74 -15.53
CA ASP A 175 -1.51 -25.06 -16.16
C ASP A 175 -1.22 -26.18 -15.16
N CYS A 176 -0.12 -26.07 -14.42
CA CYS A 176 0.27 -27.04 -13.40
C CYS A 176 0.86 -26.35 -12.17
N ILE A 177 0.75 -27.02 -11.01
CA ILE A 177 1.34 -26.61 -9.74
C ILE A 177 2.11 -27.82 -9.22
N ASP A 178 3.43 -27.76 -9.29
CA ASP A 178 4.32 -28.80 -8.82
C ASP A 178 4.88 -28.45 -7.44
N GLU A 179 4.65 -29.35 -6.48
CA GLU A 179 5.17 -29.22 -5.12
C GLU A 179 6.41 -30.11 -4.97
N GLU A 180 7.58 -29.51 -4.76
CA GLU A 180 8.82 -30.26 -4.53
C GLU A 180 8.82 -30.87 -3.11
N GLU A 181 8.64 -32.19 -3.03
CA GLU A 181 8.76 -32.92 -1.77
C GLU A 181 10.20 -32.80 -1.21
N GLY A 182 10.34 -32.20 -0.03
CA GLY A 182 11.60 -32.22 0.75
C GLY A 182 12.42 -30.92 0.79
N MET A 183 12.09 -29.88 0.01
CA MET A 183 12.86 -28.62 -0.04
C MET A 183 12.06 -27.39 0.44
N GLY A 184 11.58 -27.44 1.68
CA GLY A 184 11.08 -26.23 2.37
C GLY A 184 9.86 -25.57 1.73
N GLY A 185 9.00 -26.34 1.06
CA GLY A 185 7.72 -25.85 0.55
C GLY A 185 7.82 -24.97 -0.70
N ARG A 186 8.89 -25.10 -1.49
CA ARG A 186 8.97 -24.45 -2.80
C ARG A 186 7.94 -25.06 -3.74
N CYS A 187 7.31 -24.20 -4.52
CA CYS A 187 6.29 -24.56 -5.48
C CYS A 187 6.65 -23.90 -6.81
N SER A 188 6.84 -24.73 -7.84
CA SER A 188 6.96 -24.31 -9.23
C SER A 188 5.59 -24.36 -9.89
N ILE A 189 5.31 -23.37 -10.72
CA ILE A 189 4.02 -23.18 -11.36
C ILE A 189 4.30 -23.07 -12.85
N ASP A 190 3.76 -23.99 -13.62
CA ASP A 190 3.79 -23.92 -15.07
C ASP A 190 2.64 -23.04 -15.53
N VAL A 191 2.96 -22.09 -16.41
CA VAL A 191 2.05 -21.04 -16.82
C VAL A 191 2.09 -20.78 -18.32
N THR A 192 0.94 -20.42 -18.87
CA THR A 192 0.79 -19.91 -20.23
C THR A 192 0.55 -18.40 -20.18
N TYR A 193 1.46 -17.61 -20.77
CA TYR A 193 1.37 -16.16 -20.74
C TYR A 193 0.24 -15.64 -21.63
N LEU A 194 -0.64 -14.84 -21.04
CA LEU A 194 -1.72 -14.18 -21.76
C LEU A 194 -1.23 -12.85 -22.33
N SER A 195 -1.12 -12.79 -23.65
CA SER A 195 -0.85 -11.55 -24.36
C SER A 195 -2.10 -10.68 -24.39
N LEU A 196 -2.08 -9.56 -23.66
CA LEU A 196 -3.19 -8.60 -23.65
C LEU A 196 -3.24 -7.75 -24.94
N ASP A 197 -2.17 -7.77 -25.75
CA ASP A 197 -1.91 -6.76 -26.79
C ASP A 197 -1.89 -7.29 -28.24
N ALA A 198 -2.08 -8.60 -28.51
CA ALA A 198 -1.90 -9.11 -29.88
C ALA A 198 -2.93 -10.16 -30.32
N ALA A 199 -3.44 -9.96 -31.53
CA ALA A 199 -4.26 -10.92 -32.28
C ALA A 199 -3.43 -12.09 -32.87
N ASP A 200 -2.09 -12.02 -32.80
CA ASP A 200 -1.17 -12.96 -33.46
C ASP A 200 0.03 -13.37 -32.57
N SER A 201 -0.05 -13.26 -31.24
CA SER A 201 1.05 -13.73 -30.37
C SER A 201 1.00 -15.24 -30.22
N GLU A 202 2.11 -15.90 -30.55
CA GLU A 202 2.37 -17.29 -30.17
C GLU A 202 2.15 -17.47 -28.66
N GLU A 203 1.49 -18.56 -28.28
CA GLU A 203 1.33 -18.96 -26.88
C GLU A 203 2.72 -19.19 -26.29
N GLU A 204 3.13 -18.31 -25.39
CA GLU A 204 4.40 -18.44 -24.67
C GLU A 204 4.14 -19.16 -23.36
N GLU A 205 4.82 -20.29 -23.15
CA GLU A 205 4.79 -21.04 -21.90
C GLU A 205 6.02 -20.70 -21.03
N GLY A 206 5.91 -20.91 -19.73
CA GLY A 206 7.06 -20.85 -18.84
C GLY A 206 6.79 -21.39 -17.45
N THR A 207 7.84 -21.54 -16.65
CA THR A 207 7.75 -21.96 -15.25
C THR A 207 8.16 -20.81 -14.35
N VAL A 208 7.35 -20.54 -13.31
CA VAL A 208 7.58 -19.47 -12.34
C VAL A 208 7.53 -20.00 -10.91
N LEU A 209 8.13 -19.27 -9.98
CA LEU A 209 8.06 -19.61 -8.55
C LEU A 209 6.87 -18.92 -7.88
N GLU A 210 6.25 -19.55 -6.88
CA GLU A 210 5.13 -18.95 -6.12
C GLU A 210 5.44 -17.53 -5.60
N LYS A 211 6.69 -17.27 -5.18
CA LYS A 211 7.12 -15.95 -4.70
C LYS A 211 7.05 -14.85 -5.78
N GLU A 212 7.04 -15.20 -7.05
CA GLU A 212 6.96 -14.28 -8.20
C GLU A 212 5.51 -13.93 -8.54
N VAL A 213 4.54 -14.72 -8.05
CA VAL A 213 3.12 -14.43 -8.14
C VAL A 213 2.78 -13.21 -7.29
N LEU A 214 2.24 -12.18 -7.93
CA LEU A 214 1.82 -10.94 -7.26
C LEU A 214 0.37 -11.04 -6.78
N LEU A 215 -0.50 -11.64 -7.59
CA LEU A 215 -1.94 -11.70 -7.33
C LEU A 215 -2.57 -12.84 -8.13
N CYS A 216 -3.44 -13.63 -7.52
CA CYS A 216 -4.36 -14.53 -8.23
C CYS A 216 -5.66 -13.79 -8.51
N LEU A 217 -6.07 -13.73 -9.77
CA LEU A 217 -7.28 -13.03 -10.18
C LEU A 217 -8.51 -13.86 -9.81
N SER A 218 -9.45 -13.25 -9.09
CA SER A 218 -10.72 -13.93 -8.79
C SER A 218 -11.51 -14.14 -10.08
N SER A 219 -11.97 -15.37 -10.30
CA SER A 219 -12.81 -15.76 -11.43
C SER A 219 -14.29 -15.42 -11.22
N ASP A 220 -14.62 -14.59 -10.22
CA ASP A 220 -16.01 -14.22 -9.88
C ASP A 220 -16.82 -13.88 -11.13
N SER A 221 -17.64 -14.85 -11.54
CA SER A 221 -18.41 -14.93 -12.78
C SER A 221 -19.66 -14.06 -12.76
N GLY A 222 -19.71 -13.09 -11.85
CA GLY A 222 -20.81 -12.15 -11.74
C GLY A 222 -20.84 -11.26 -12.96
N ASN A 223 -21.89 -11.41 -13.77
CA ASN A 223 -22.24 -10.60 -14.96
C ASN A 223 -22.47 -9.10 -14.66
N ASP A 224 -22.05 -8.62 -13.50
CA ASP A 224 -22.27 -7.26 -13.03
C ASP A 224 -21.16 -6.34 -13.52
N LYS A 225 -21.59 -5.23 -14.13
CA LYS A 225 -20.76 -4.06 -14.50
C LYS A 225 -20.06 -3.39 -13.30
N SER A 226 -20.13 -3.98 -12.11
CA SER A 226 -19.52 -3.45 -10.90
C SER A 226 -18.01 -3.77 -10.86
N PRO A 227 -17.19 -2.92 -10.22
CA PRO A 227 -15.80 -3.26 -9.96
C PRO A 227 -15.71 -4.55 -9.15
N SER A 228 -14.73 -5.39 -9.50
CA SER A 228 -14.48 -6.61 -8.74
C SER A 228 -14.20 -6.24 -7.28
N LEU A 229 -14.56 -7.12 -6.36
CA LEU A 229 -14.24 -6.93 -4.94
C LEU A 229 -12.72 -6.70 -4.77
N GLN A 230 -11.92 -7.47 -5.50
CA GLN A 230 -10.46 -7.39 -5.52
C GLN A 230 -9.94 -6.01 -5.97
N GLU A 231 -10.47 -5.43 -7.05
CA GLU A 231 -10.15 -4.06 -7.47
C GLU A 231 -10.45 -3.02 -6.38
N ARG A 232 -11.61 -3.15 -5.72
CA ARG A 232 -12.02 -2.24 -4.64
C ARG A 232 -11.06 -2.33 -3.46
N ILE A 233 -10.69 -3.54 -3.04
CA ILE A 233 -9.70 -3.81 -1.99
C ILE A 233 -8.36 -3.17 -2.35
N LEU A 234 -7.83 -3.44 -3.55
CA LEU A 234 -6.54 -2.90 -4.02
C LEU A 234 -6.50 -1.37 -4.03
N LEU A 235 -7.57 -0.71 -4.49
CA LEU A 235 -7.65 0.75 -4.54
C LEU A 235 -7.76 1.36 -3.15
N ASN A 236 -8.52 0.76 -2.23
CA ASN A 236 -8.60 1.25 -0.86
C ASN A 236 -7.29 1.02 -0.10
N LEU A 237 -6.64 -0.13 -0.28
CA LEU A 237 -5.31 -0.40 0.27
C LEU A 237 -4.29 0.64 -0.22
N SER A 238 -4.30 0.95 -1.53
CA SER A 238 -3.44 1.98 -2.11
C SER A 238 -3.70 3.37 -1.49
N ARG A 239 -4.96 3.70 -1.16
CA ARG A 239 -5.31 4.94 -0.43
C ARG A 239 -4.73 4.93 0.98
N CYS A 240 -4.87 3.82 1.72
CA CYS A 240 -4.28 3.68 3.06
C CYS A 240 -2.77 3.90 3.02
N LEU A 241 -2.08 3.24 2.09
CA LEU A 241 -0.63 3.36 1.92
C LEU A 241 -0.18 4.80 1.61
N LEU A 242 -0.91 5.53 0.75
CA LEU A 242 -0.60 6.93 0.50
C LEU A 242 -0.79 7.81 1.73
N ARG A 243 -1.83 7.54 2.53
CA ARG A 243 -2.06 8.26 3.79
C ARG A 243 -0.98 7.95 4.83
N LEU A 244 -0.55 6.69 4.95
CA LEU A 244 0.57 6.31 5.81
C LEU A 244 1.87 7.01 5.39
N ALA A 245 2.12 7.11 4.07
CA ALA A 245 3.27 7.85 3.57
C ALA A 245 3.22 9.36 3.93
N GLU A 246 2.04 9.98 3.88
CA GLU A 246 1.86 11.38 4.30
C GLU A 246 2.08 11.56 5.81
N ILE A 247 1.54 10.67 6.63
CA ILE A 247 1.69 10.67 8.09
C ILE A 247 3.17 10.52 8.48
N ASP A 248 3.90 9.59 7.86
CA ASP A 248 5.32 9.37 8.17
C ASP A 248 6.20 10.55 7.78
N VAL A 249 5.90 11.24 6.66
CA VAL A 249 6.58 12.48 6.28
C VAL A 249 6.31 13.59 7.31
N ALA A 250 5.06 13.75 7.76
CA ALA A 250 4.69 14.76 8.74
C ALA A 250 5.31 14.48 10.12
N GLY A 251 5.34 13.21 10.53
CA GLY A 251 5.93 12.76 11.80
C GLY A 251 7.46 12.72 11.80
N LYS A 252 8.13 13.09 10.69
CA LYS A 252 9.60 13.00 10.53
C LYS A 252 10.16 11.62 10.89
N ARG A 253 9.39 10.57 10.65
CA ARG A 253 9.82 9.18 10.89
C ARG A 253 10.87 8.76 9.86
N ALA A 254 11.37 7.53 9.99
CA ALA A 254 12.43 6.98 9.16
C ALA A 254 12.26 7.32 7.66
N MET A 255 13.29 7.95 7.08
CA MET A 255 13.24 8.58 5.74
C MET A 255 12.81 7.63 4.60
N HIS A 256 12.95 6.31 4.77
CA HIS A 256 12.67 5.33 3.72
C HIS A 256 11.19 4.89 3.67
N ARG A 257 10.48 4.85 4.81
CA ARG A 257 9.12 4.30 4.91
C ARG A 257 8.12 4.96 3.95
N PRO A 258 8.08 6.30 3.81
CA PRO A 258 7.16 6.94 2.87
C PRO A 258 7.36 6.49 1.42
N ALA A 259 8.61 6.26 1.01
CA ALA A 259 8.91 5.81 -0.35
C ALA A 259 8.46 4.37 -0.58
N GLU A 260 8.58 3.50 0.43
CA GLU A 260 8.13 2.11 0.35
C GLU A 260 6.60 2.00 0.28
N TYR A 261 5.87 2.73 1.13
CA TYR A 261 4.41 2.81 1.02
C TYR A 261 3.95 3.32 -0.34
N ARG A 262 4.63 4.31 -0.92
CA ARG A 262 4.29 4.81 -2.26
C ARG A 262 4.57 3.77 -3.34
N ARG A 263 5.67 3.01 -3.25
CA ARG A 263 5.94 1.89 -4.19
C ARG A 263 4.88 0.79 -4.07
N ALA A 264 4.48 0.45 -2.85
CA ALA A 264 3.38 -0.49 -2.60
C ALA A 264 2.04 0.02 -3.17
N ALA A 265 1.73 1.32 -3.01
CA ALA A 265 0.55 1.92 -3.61
C ALA A 265 0.60 1.91 -5.15
N VAL A 266 1.77 2.12 -5.76
CA VAL A 266 1.97 1.95 -7.21
C VAL A 266 1.68 0.53 -7.64
N LEU A 267 2.19 -0.46 -6.89
CA LEU A 267 1.96 -1.88 -7.18
C LEU A 267 0.47 -2.22 -7.06
N GLY A 268 -0.18 -1.85 -5.96
CA GLY A 268 -1.62 -2.07 -5.77
C GLY A 268 -2.49 -1.45 -6.85
N CYS A 269 -2.21 -0.21 -7.27
CA CYS A 269 -2.92 0.42 -8.38
C CYS A 269 -2.61 -0.25 -9.74
N THR A 270 -1.39 -0.77 -9.93
CA THR A 270 -1.01 -1.50 -11.14
C THR A 270 -1.74 -2.82 -11.23
N LEU A 271 -1.83 -3.57 -10.13
CA LEU A 271 -2.61 -4.81 -10.07
C LEU A 271 -4.10 -4.55 -10.30
N ALA A 272 -4.66 -3.47 -9.75
CA ALA A 272 -6.04 -3.09 -10.01
C ALA A 272 -6.29 -2.78 -11.49
N LEU A 273 -5.35 -2.10 -12.16
CA LEU A 273 -5.42 -1.83 -13.60
C LEU A 273 -5.31 -3.12 -14.41
N THR A 274 -4.36 -4.00 -14.08
CA THR A 274 -4.19 -5.29 -14.76
C THR A 274 -5.42 -6.19 -14.59
N SER A 275 -5.98 -6.26 -13.38
CA SER A 275 -7.22 -7.00 -13.09
C SER A 275 -8.41 -6.45 -13.89
N ALA A 276 -8.58 -5.12 -13.92
CA ALA A 276 -9.64 -4.48 -14.71
C ALA A 276 -9.46 -4.74 -16.22
N SER A 277 -8.23 -4.63 -16.73
CA SER A 277 -7.92 -4.89 -18.15
C SER A 277 -8.17 -6.35 -18.55
N PHE A 278 -7.76 -7.30 -17.72
CA PHE A 278 -8.03 -8.72 -17.92
C PHE A 278 -9.54 -9.01 -18.02
N ARG A 279 -10.33 -8.44 -17.10
CA ARG A 279 -11.80 -8.57 -17.14
C ARG A 279 -12.44 -7.99 -18.39
N THR A 280 -11.94 -6.85 -18.88
CA THR A 280 -12.49 -6.21 -20.09
C THR A 280 -12.22 -6.98 -21.37
N LEU A 281 -11.17 -7.80 -21.41
CA LEU A 281 -10.84 -8.61 -22.58
C LEU A 281 -11.73 -9.85 -22.70
N GLY A 282 -12.23 -10.37 -21.57
CA GLY A 282 -13.16 -11.48 -21.50
C GLY A 282 -12.54 -12.82 -21.94
N TRP A 283 -12.82 -13.88 -21.18
CA TRP A 283 -12.45 -15.27 -21.53
C TRP A 283 -13.26 -15.87 -22.71
N GLY A 284 -13.81 -15.04 -23.59
CA GLY A 284 -14.82 -15.48 -24.56
C GLY A 284 -15.00 -14.59 -25.80
N GLY A 285 -14.00 -13.78 -26.13
CA GLY A 285 -14.01 -12.93 -27.31
C GLY A 285 -14.81 -11.63 -27.15
N PRO A 286 -14.63 -10.69 -28.10
CA PRO A 286 -15.09 -9.31 -28.00
C PRO A 286 -16.61 -9.19 -28.19
N THR A 287 -17.39 -9.56 -27.17
CA THR A 287 -18.84 -9.35 -27.19
C THR A 287 -19.20 -7.98 -26.63
N SER A 288 -19.14 -7.01 -27.54
CA SER A 288 -19.98 -5.80 -27.61
C SER A 288 -20.02 -4.83 -26.42
N SER A 289 -19.36 -3.70 -26.69
CA SER A 289 -19.64 -2.31 -26.29
C SER A 289 -18.50 -1.74 -25.45
N PRO A 290 -17.81 -0.67 -25.93
CA PRO A 290 -16.78 -0.01 -25.15
C PRO A 290 -17.45 0.52 -23.88
N ALA A 291 -17.24 -0.19 -22.77
CA ALA A 291 -17.67 0.26 -21.47
C ALA A 291 -17.12 1.68 -21.30
N THR A 292 -18.03 2.66 -21.27
CA THR A 292 -17.76 4.02 -20.84
C THR A 292 -16.82 3.94 -19.66
N GLY A 293 -15.58 4.41 -19.85
CA GLY A 293 -14.39 3.94 -19.12
C GLY A 293 -14.66 3.70 -17.65
N SER A 294 -14.32 2.49 -17.18
CA SER A 294 -14.72 2.08 -15.83
C SER A 294 -14.21 3.10 -14.81
N THR A 295 -15.08 3.52 -13.90
CA THR A 295 -14.69 4.47 -12.83
C THR A 295 -13.49 3.96 -12.02
N THR A 296 -13.23 2.65 -12.05
CA THR A 296 -12.09 1.98 -11.45
C THR A 296 -10.78 2.31 -12.16
N GLU A 297 -10.71 2.19 -13.48
CA GLU A 297 -9.48 2.47 -14.24
C GLU A 297 -9.05 3.93 -14.03
N GLU A 298 -10.00 4.87 -14.11
CA GLU A 298 -9.74 6.28 -13.86
C GLU A 298 -9.21 6.50 -12.43
N LYS A 299 -9.88 5.93 -11.41
CA LYS A 299 -9.46 6.03 -10.00
C LYS A 299 -8.06 5.44 -9.78
N ALA A 300 -7.77 4.30 -10.39
CA ALA A 300 -6.47 3.64 -10.29
C ALA A 300 -5.36 4.49 -10.90
N LEU A 301 -5.58 5.09 -12.08
CA LEU A 301 -4.62 5.99 -12.72
C LEU A 301 -4.36 7.25 -11.89
N ILE A 302 -5.40 7.84 -11.31
CA ILE A 302 -5.26 9.03 -10.46
C ILE A 302 -4.46 8.70 -9.19
N LEU A 303 -4.79 7.59 -8.51
CA LEU A 303 -4.07 7.15 -7.31
C LEU A 303 -2.62 6.79 -7.62
N ARG A 304 -2.38 6.07 -8.72
CA ARG A 304 -1.02 5.71 -9.16
C ARG A 304 -0.20 6.93 -9.53
N ALA A 305 -0.81 7.93 -10.19
CA ALA A 305 -0.16 9.21 -10.46
C ALA A 305 0.22 9.96 -9.18
N ALA A 306 -0.64 9.95 -8.15
CA ALA A 306 -0.34 10.54 -6.84
C ALA A 306 0.81 9.81 -6.13
N ALA A 307 0.86 8.49 -6.26
CA ALA A 307 1.96 7.69 -5.73
C ALA A 307 3.29 8.01 -6.45
N PHE A 308 3.27 8.10 -7.79
CA PHE A 308 4.44 8.44 -8.60
C PHE A 308 4.93 9.89 -8.42
N SER A 309 4.04 10.86 -8.17
CA SER A 309 4.40 12.28 -8.13
C SER A 309 5.42 12.63 -7.06
N ASP A 310 5.45 11.85 -5.99
CA ASP A 310 6.34 12.05 -4.85
C ASP A 310 7.49 11.02 -4.81
N LEU A 311 7.57 10.11 -5.80
CA LEU A 311 8.71 9.21 -5.97
C LEU A 311 9.81 9.87 -6.82
N PRO A 312 11.09 9.86 -6.38
CA PRO A 312 12.19 10.46 -7.13
C PRO A 312 12.32 9.88 -8.54
N GLY A 313 12.36 10.75 -9.55
CA GLY A 313 12.58 10.37 -10.94
C GLY A 313 11.37 9.74 -11.65
N LYS A 314 10.20 9.64 -11.01
CA LYS A 314 8.99 9.02 -11.58
C LYS A 314 7.92 10.00 -12.05
N SER A 315 8.24 11.30 -12.18
CA SER A 315 7.26 12.31 -12.62
C SER A 315 6.72 12.05 -14.03
N LYS A 316 7.53 11.50 -14.95
CA LYS A 316 7.07 11.10 -16.29
C LYS A 316 5.97 10.04 -16.24
N ASN A 317 6.06 9.07 -15.33
CA ASN A 317 5.04 8.04 -15.14
C ASN A 317 3.74 8.67 -14.61
N ALA A 318 3.83 9.58 -13.64
CA ALA A 318 2.67 10.34 -13.15
C ALA A 318 2.00 11.13 -14.28
N GLN A 319 2.77 11.79 -15.16
CA GLN A 319 2.22 12.51 -16.31
C GLN A 319 1.51 11.56 -17.29
N ALA A 320 2.09 10.40 -17.56
CA ALA A 320 1.50 9.41 -18.46
C ALA A 320 0.14 8.91 -17.93
N ASP A 321 0.06 8.59 -16.63
CA ASP A 321 -1.18 8.17 -15.99
C ASP A 321 -2.25 9.26 -15.99
N LEU A 322 -1.88 10.52 -15.68
CA LEU A 322 -2.81 11.65 -15.74
C LEU A 322 -3.32 11.93 -17.15
N ARG A 323 -2.46 11.80 -18.17
CA ARG A 323 -2.88 11.92 -19.58
C ARG A 323 -3.86 10.80 -19.96
N ARG A 324 -3.60 9.56 -19.55
CA ARG A 324 -4.52 8.44 -19.80
C ARG A 324 -5.85 8.65 -19.08
N SER A 325 -5.83 9.06 -17.81
CA SER A 325 -7.04 9.41 -17.05
C SER A 325 -7.85 10.52 -17.73
N LEU A 326 -7.21 11.57 -18.24
CA LEU A 326 -7.90 12.65 -18.96
C LEU A 326 -8.41 12.24 -20.35
N LYS A 327 -7.82 11.22 -20.97
CA LYS A 327 -8.39 10.61 -22.20
C LYS A 327 -9.68 9.85 -21.90
N ILE A 328 -9.72 9.13 -20.76
CA ILE A 328 -10.90 8.40 -20.29
C ILE A 328 -12.01 9.38 -19.87
N ASN A 329 -11.65 10.38 -19.07
CA ASN A 329 -12.57 11.39 -18.55
C ASN A 329 -11.95 12.80 -18.69
N PRO A 330 -12.19 13.50 -19.81
CA PRO A 330 -11.71 14.86 -20.02
C PRO A 330 -12.25 15.87 -19.00
N GLY A 331 -13.33 15.54 -18.28
CA GLY A 331 -13.97 16.36 -17.25
C GLY A 331 -13.32 16.25 -15.86
N CYS A 332 -12.39 15.30 -15.65
CA CYS A 332 -11.86 15.01 -14.32
C CYS A 332 -11.10 16.19 -13.69
N ALA A 333 -11.74 16.89 -12.74
CA ALA A 333 -11.17 18.05 -12.06
C ALA A 333 -9.91 17.69 -11.26
N GLN A 334 -9.89 16.52 -10.62
CA GLN A 334 -8.75 16.03 -9.84
C GLN A 334 -7.53 15.79 -10.72
N ALA A 335 -7.69 15.08 -11.85
CA ALA A 335 -6.59 14.84 -12.79
C ALA A 335 -6.04 16.14 -13.40
N LYS A 336 -6.92 17.09 -13.76
CA LYS A 336 -6.52 18.43 -14.23
C LYS A 336 -5.72 19.21 -13.18
N ARG A 337 -6.15 19.17 -11.91
CA ARG A 337 -5.45 19.82 -10.80
C ARG A 337 -4.06 19.20 -10.60
N MET A 338 -3.98 17.88 -10.47
CA MET A 338 -2.71 17.17 -10.29
C MET A 338 -1.74 17.40 -11.45
N SER A 339 -2.23 17.44 -12.68
CA SER A 339 -1.41 17.73 -13.87
C SER A 339 -0.78 19.12 -13.80
N ARG A 340 -1.55 20.14 -13.41
CA ARG A 340 -1.02 21.51 -13.21
C ARG A 340 0.02 21.56 -12.09
N ASP A 341 -0.29 20.95 -10.95
CA ASP A 341 0.61 20.93 -9.78
C ASP A 341 1.94 20.23 -10.11
N LEU A 342 1.88 19.12 -10.83
CA LEU A 342 3.06 18.38 -11.26
C LEU A 342 3.92 19.16 -12.27
N ASN A 343 3.28 19.79 -13.26
CA ASN A 343 3.97 20.65 -14.23
C ASN A 343 4.67 21.83 -13.55
N PHE A 344 4.03 22.43 -12.54
CA PHE A 344 4.62 23.49 -11.74
C PHE A 344 5.84 23.02 -10.95
N ARG A 345 5.74 21.85 -10.29
CA ARG A 345 6.86 21.22 -9.56
C ARG A 345 8.03 20.90 -10.48
N ASP A 346 7.77 20.32 -11.65
CA ASP A 346 8.80 19.99 -12.65
C ASP A 346 9.49 21.26 -13.19
N ALA A 347 8.73 22.32 -13.48
CA ALA A 347 9.29 23.60 -13.92
C ALA A 347 10.18 24.23 -12.84
N ARG A 348 9.76 24.17 -11.58
CA ARG A 348 10.56 24.66 -10.44
C ARG A 348 11.84 23.85 -10.25
N ARG A 349 11.77 22.51 -10.35
CA ARG A 349 12.94 21.63 -10.27
C ARG A 349 13.94 21.96 -11.39
N LYS A 350 13.50 22.02 -12.65
CA LYS A 350 14.36 22.40 -13.80
C LYS A 350 15.04 23.76 -13.61
N ARG A 351 14.34 24.76 -13.08
CA ARG A 351 14.93 26.07 -12.77
C ARG A 351 15.99 25.98 -11.68
N THR A 352 15.76 25.16 -10.66
CA THR A 352 16.71 24.92 -9.56
C THR A 352 17.95 24.20 -10.07
N ASP A 353 17.77 23.11 -10.83
CA ASP A 353 18.86 22.34 -11.44
C ASP A 353 19.71 23.22 -12.36
N LYS A 354 19.07 24.10 -13.16
CA LYS A 354 19.78 25.06 -14.01
C LYS A 354 20.60 26.07 -13.21
N LYS A 355 20.12 26.51 -12.03
CA LYS A 355 20.88 27.40 -11.14
C LYS A 355 22.07 26.67 -10.52
N LEU A 356 21.84 25.47 -9.97
CA LEU A 356 22.88 24.63 -9.39
C LEU A 356 23.97 24.29 -10.40
N SER A 357 23.58 23.89 -11.62
CA SER A 357 24.53 23.63 -12.71
C SER A 357 25.43 24.84 -13.01
N LYS A 358 24.87 26.06 -13.06
CA LYS A 358 25.66 27.28 -13.25
C LYS A 358 26.61 27.56 -12.08
N GLU A 359 26.18 27.32 -10.85
CA GLU A 359 27.02 27.50 -9.66
C GLU A 359 28.17 26.49 -9.63
N VAL A 360 27.89 25.22 -9.92
CA VAL A 360 28.91 24.18 -10.06
C VAL A 360 29.91 24.55 -11.15
N CYS A 361 29.46 24.99 -12.33
CA CYS A 361 30.38 25.46 -13.39
C CYS A 361 31.26 26.63 -12.92
N ARG A 362 30.70 27.59 -12.17
CA ARG A 362 31.49 28.71 -11.61
C ARG A 362 32.52 28.24 -10.59
N TRP A 363 32.18 27.26 -9.75
CA TRP A 363 33.12 26.68 -8.79
C TRP A 363 34.24 25.93 -9.49
N VAL A 364 33.91 25.11 -10.49
CA VAL A 364 34.90 24.42 -11.31
C VAL A 364 35.83 25.42 -11.98
N GLN A 365 35.30 26.47 -12.61
CA GLN A 365 36.13 27.52 -13.23
C GLN A 365 37.08 28.17 -12.23
N ARG A 366 36.59 28.60 -11.05
CA ARG A 366 37.44 29.20 -10.00
C ARG A 366 38.52 28.24 -9.50
N ALA A 367 38.21 26.95 -9.39
CA ALA A 367 39.17 25.93 -8.98
C ALA A 367 40.25 25.73 -10.05
N THR A 368 39.87 25.71 -11.33
CA THR A 368 40.79 25.63 -12.47
C THR A 368 41.72 26.85 -12.51
N ASP A 369 41.15 28.07 -12.45
CA ASP A 369 41.92 29.32 -12.48
C ASP A 369 42.93 29.38 -11.31
N ALA A 370 42.53 28.90 -10.12
CA ALA A 370 43.40 28.84 -8.95
C ALA A 370 44.52 27.79 -9.05
N ALA A 371 44.30 26.70 -9.78
CA ALA A 371 45.31 25.68 -10.04
C ALA A 371 46.34 26.18 -11.06
N GLU A 372 45.89 26.79 -12.16
CA GLU A 372 46.76 27.37 -13.18
C GLU A 372 47.58 28.54 -12.64
N GLY A 373 46.98 29.41 -11.82
CA GLY A 373 47.67 30.53 -11.18
C GLY A 373 48.77 30.12 -10.18
N ARG A 374 48.74 28.89 -9.65
CA ARG A 374 49.81 28.35 -8.78
C ARG A 374 50.99 27.76 -9.55
N GLY A 375 50.82 27.42 -10.83
CA GLY A 375 51.89 26.86 -11.68
C GLY A 375 52.79 27.91 -12.32
N ALA A 376 52.38 29.18 -12.36
CA ALA A 376 53.15 30.27 -12.99
C ALA A 376 54.13 31.00 -12.04
N GLY A 377 54.22 30.56 -10.78
CA GLY A 377 55.01 31.21 -9.72
C GLY A 377 56.26 30.45 -9.25
N THR A 378 56.65 29.38 -9.95
CA THR A 378 57.90 28.62 -9.75
C THR A 378 58.70 28.63 -11.02
#